data_AF-A0A831YGS3-F1
#
_entry.id   AF-A0A831YGS3-F1
#
_cell.length_a   1.000
_cell.length_b   1.000
_cell.length_c   1.000
_cell.angle_alpha   90.00
_cell.angle_beta   90.00
_cell.angle_gamma   90.00
#
_symmetry.space_group_name_H-M   'P 1'
#
loop_
_entity.id
_entity.type
_entity.pdbx_description
1 polymer ?
#
loop_
_entity_poly.entity_id
_entity_poly.type
_entity_poly.pdbx_seq_one_letter_code
_entity_poly.pdbx_strand_id
1 'polypeptide(L)'
;MKPGEELSLHEIEKLDLGEDFKLVLSRVLGGANVYIVGPPGSGKTAMLRKLGLYLARIGRDGLYLKLEWVKYGWGLSDYLRHYGEKARELAGLSGDGVILLDDGEMLWKYGAVYRNLVRDIKGRQVVAAFREFDIDTATILFGDGFTIYLQRQQAAAPVAKAPLGLGLLGKTSEIIVL
;
A
#
# COMPACT_ATOMS: atom_id res chain seq x y z
N MET A 1 -9.32 10.00 -18.63
CA MET A 1 -8.97 10.11 -17.19
C MET A 1 -7.77 11.02 -17.06
N LYS A 2 -7.78 11.93 -16.08
CA LYS A 2 -6.58 12.73 -15.76
C LYS A 2 -5.57 11.84 -15.04
N PRO A 3 -4.26 11.92 -15.35
CA PRO A 3 -3.24 11.22 -14.59
C PRO A 3 -3.29 11.63 -13.11
N GLY A 4 -3.38 10.67 -12.20
CA GLY A 4 -3.30 10.90 -10.75
C GLY A 4 -4.62 10.97 -10.00
N GLU A 5 -5.77 10.82 -10.66
CA GLU A 5 -7.06 10.71 -9.97
C GLU A 5 -7.27 9.28 -9.45
N GLU A 6 -7.39 9.13 -8.14
CA GLU A 6 -7.70 7.83 -7.54
C GLU A 6 -9.13 7.44 -7.86
N LEU A 7 -9.33 6.19 -8.31
CA LEU A 7 -10.67 5.66 -8.56
C LEU A 7 -11.54 5.78 -7.31
N SER A 8 -12.82 6.12 -7.47
CA SER A 8 -13.80 6.05 -6.38
C SER A 8 -14.05 4.60 -5.96
N LEU A 9 -14.59 4.38 -4.74
CA LEU A 9 -14.97 3.02 -4.29
C LEU A 9 -15.95 2.33 -5.24
N HIS A 10 -16.89 3.09 -5.80
CA HIS A 10 -17.87 2.56 -6.76
C HIS A 10 -17.21 2.12 -8.09
N GLU A 11 -16.16 2.81 -8.54
CA GLU A 11 -15.38 2.36 -9.70
C GLU A 11 -14.53 1.13 -9.37
N ILE A 12 -13.90 1.10 -8.19
CA ILE A 12 -13.12 -0.05 -7.70
C ILE A 12 -13.98 -1.32 -7.62
N GLU A 13 -15.23 -1.18 -7.15
CA GLU A 13 -16.16 -2.31 -7.06
C GLU A 13 -16.37 -3.01 -8.41
N LYS A 14 -16.55 -2.22 -9.47
CA LYS A 14 -16.86 -2.70 -10.82
C LYS A 14 -15.67 -3.31 -11.57
N LEU A 15 -14.44 -3.11 -11.09
CA LEU A 15 -13.25 -3.64 -11.76
C LEU A 15 -13.20 -5.16 -11.71
N ASP A 16 -13.26 -5.85 -12.84
CA ASP A 16 -12.90 -7.27 -12.84
C ASP A 16 -11.38 -7.44 -12.76
N LEU A 17 -10.92 -8.07 -11.68
CA LEU A 17 -9.50 -8.37 -11.42
C LEU A 17 -9.17 -9.85 -11.61
N GLY A 18 -10.12 -10.65 -12.11
CA GLY A 18 -9.92 -12.03 -12.51
C GLY A 18 -9.50 -12.98 -11.37
N GLU A 19 -8.82 -14.05 -11.76
CA GLU A 19 -8.38 -15.13 -10.85
C GLU A 19 -7.34 -14.67 -9.83
N ASP A 20 -6.46 -13.72 -10.20
CA ASP A 20 -5.44 -13.18 -9.29
C ASP A 20 -6.08 -12.60 -8.03
N PHE A 21 -7.20 -11.87 -8.17
CA PHE A 21 -7.94 -11.34 -7.03
C PHE A 21 -8.57 -12.43 -6.17
N LYS A 22 -9.15 -13.47 -6.78
CA LYS A 22 -9.75 -14.59 -6.04
C LYS A 22 -8.68 -15.34 -5.24
N LEU A 23 -7.51 -15.54 -5.82
CA LEU A 23 -6.38 -16.16 -5.17
C LEU A 23 -5.89 -15.33 -3.98
N VAL A 24 -5.66 -14.02 -4.18
CA VAL A 24 -5.30 -13.09 -3.11
C VAL A 24 -6.34 -13.12 -1.99
N LEU A 25 -7.62 -12.97 -2.31
CA LEU A 25 -8.70 -12.99 -1.33
C LEU A 25 -8.71 -14.31 -0.53
N SER A 26 -8.58 -15.46 -1.20
CA SER A 26 -8.53 -16.77 -0.53
C SER A 26 -7.37 -16.87 0.47
N ARG A 27 -6.17 -16.42 0.09
CA ARG A 27 -5.00 -16.42 0.99
C ARG A 27 -5.19 -15.51 2.18
N VAL A 28 -5.77 -14.32 1.97
CA VAL A 28 -6.04 -13.35 3.03
C VAL A 28 -7.09 -13.88 4.00
N LEU A 29 -8.17 -14.51 3.52
CA LEU A 29 -9.18 -15.13 4.38
C LEU A 29 -8.62 -16.30 5.20
N GLY A 30 -7.60 -16.99 4.66
CA GLY A 30 -6.83 -18.00 5.38
C GLY A 30 -5.82 -17.45 6.40
N GLY A 31 -5.74 -16.13 6.58
CA GLY A 31 -4.84 -15.48 7.55
C GLY A 31 -3.40 -15.30 7.06
N ALA A 32 -3.10 -15.60 5.79
CA ALA A 32 -1.75 -15.43 5.26
C ALA A 32 -1.43 -13.96 4.97
N ASN A 33 -0.17 -13.58 5.13
CA ASN A 33 0.34 -12.36 4.50
C ASN A 33 0.35 -12.53 2.98
N VAL A 34 0.13 -11.44 2.25
CA VAL A 34 0.16 -11.46 0.79
C VAL A 34 0.95 -10.28 0.25
N TYR A 35 1.87 -10.55 -0.68
CA TYR A 35 2.75 -9.55 -1.28
C TYR A 35 2.43 -9.43 -2.77
N ILE A 36 1.85 -8.29 -3.15
CA ILE A 36 1.41 -8.01 -4.52
C ILE A 36 2.49 -7.18 -5.21
N VAL A 37 3.20 -7.76 -6.16
CA VAL A 37 4.37 -7.15 -6.80
C VAL A 37 4.08 -6.82 -8.25
N GLY A 38 4.56 -5.68 -8.75
CA GLY A 38 4.44 -5.36 -10.16
C GLY A 38 4.77 -3.90 -10.50
N PRO A 39 4.90 -3.56 -11.78
CA PRO A 39 5.27 -2.21 -12.22
C PRO A 39 4.19 -1.15 -11.87
N PRO A 40 4.52 0.16 -11.94
CA PRO A 40 3.52 1.22 -11.91
C PRO A 40 2.40 0.95 -12.94
N GLY A 41 1.15 1.18 -12.56
CA GLY A 41 0.00 0.95 -13.44
C GLY A 41 -0.45 -0.52 -13.59
N SER A 42 0.20 -1.49 -12.91
CA SER A 42 -0.22 -2.90 -12.94
C SER A 42 -1.51 -3.22 -12.18
N GLY A 43 -2.10 -2.24 -11.49
CA GLY A 43 -3.36 -2.42 -10.74
C GLY A 43 -3.21 -2.81 -9.27
N LYS A 44 -2.00 -2.84 -8.69
CA LYS A 44 -1.77 -3.21 -7.27
C LYS A 44 -2.64 -2.43 -6.29
N THR A 45 -2.63 -1.10 -6.39
CA THR A 45 -3.45 -0.23 -5.52
C THR A 45 -4.94 -0.51 -5.70
N ALA A 46 -5.41 -0.76 -6.93
CA ALA A 46 -6.80 -1.12 -7.18
C ALA A 46 -7.15 -2.49 -6.56
N MET A 47 -6.23 -3.47 -6.65
CA MET A 47 -6.38 -4.79 -6.03
C MET A 47 -6.44 -4.69 -4.50
N LEU A 48 -5.54 -3.92 -3.86
CA LEU A 48 -5.59 -3.66 -2.42
C LEU A 48 -6.91 -3.02 -2.00
N ARG A 49 -7.33 -1.96 -2.69
CA ARG A 49 -8.56 -1.24 -2.33
C ARG A 49 -9.81 -2.09 -2.55
N LYS A 50 -9.84 -2.90 -3.62
CA LYS A 50 -10.93 -3.86 -3.86
C LYS A 50 -10.97 -4.94 -2.78
N LEU A 51 -9.80 -5.44 -2.37
CA LEU A 51 -9.71 -6.39 -1.26
C LEU A 51 -10.29 -5.76 0.02
N GLY A 52 -9.96 -4.51 0.31
CA GLY A 52 -10.52 -3.81 1.46
C GLY A 52 -12.04 -3.74 1.44
N LEU A 53 -12.62 -3.38 0.29
CA LEU A 53 -14.07 -3.31 0.14
C LEU A 53 -14.73 -4.68 0.40
N TYR A 54 -14.11 -5.77 -0.08
CA TYR A 54 -14.61 -7.12 0.13
C TYR A 54 -14.52 -7.54 1.59
N LEU A 55 -13.40 -7.25 2.25
CA LEU A 55 -13.20 -7.57 3.67
C LEU A 55 -14.20 -6.83 4.56
N ALA A 56 -14.42 -5.54 4.30
CA ALA A 56 -15.42 -4.75 5.02
C ALA A 56 -16.84 -5.34 4.86
N ARG A 57 -17.20 -5.79 3.65
CA ARG A 57 -18.52 -6.39 3.38
C ARG A 57 -18.79 -7.69 4.12
N ILE A 58 -17.75 -8.48 4.36
CA ILE A 58 -17.86 -9.73 5.12
C ILE A 58 -17.66 -9.50 6.63
N GLY A 59 -17.64 -8.24 7.08
CA GLY A 59 -17.50 -7.88 8.50
C GLY A 59 -16.10 -8.09 9.07
N ARG A 60 -15.06 -8.08 8.23
CA ARG A 60 -13.66 -8.10 8.67
C ARG A 60 -13.15 -6.67 8.86
N ASP A 61 -12.52 -6.45 10.00
CA ASP A 61 -11.84 -5.21 10.31
C ASP A 61 -10.44 -5.14 9.67
N GLY A 62 -9.97 -3.92 9.46
CA GLY A 62 -8.65 -3.68 8.91
C GLY A 62 -8.42 -2.21 8.59
N LEU A 63 -7.26 -1.92 8.03
CA LEU A 63 -6.79 -0.58 7.80
C LEU A 63 -6.04 -0.47 6.48
N TYR A 64 -6.40 0.54 5.70
CA TYR A 64 -5.65 0.93 4.51
C TYR A 64 -4.58 1.98 4.84
N LEU A 65 -3.33 1.64 4.58
CA LEU A 65 -2.16 2.46 4.85
C LEU A 65 -1.51 2.90 3.55
N LYS A 66 -1.52 4.21 3.30
CA LYS A 66 -0.79 4.83 2.19
C LYS A 66 0.50 5.47 2.72
N LEU A 67 1.65 4.84 2.47
CA LEU A 67 2.91 5.26 3.09
C LEU A 67 3.40 6.64 2.66
N GLU A 68 2.98 7.12 1.49
CA GLU A 68 3.28 8.48 1.04
C GLU A 68 2.69 9.57 1.95
N TRP A 69 1.65 9.26 2.75
CA TRP A 69 1.01 10.22 3.66
C TRP A 69 1.67 10.29 5.05
N VAL A 70 2.46 9.29 5.40
CA VAL A 70 3.08 9.18 6.72
C VAL A 70 4.24 10.17 6.82
N LYS A 71 4.31 10.89 7.94
CA LYS A 71 5.42 11.81 8.25
C LYS A 71 6.44 11.15 9.17
N TYR A 72 7.62 11.75 9.24
CA TYR A 72 8.69 11.30 10.13
C TYR A 72 8.21 11.17 11.58
N GLY A 73 8.48 10.01 12.19
CA GLY A 73 8.17 9.72 13.58
C GLY A 73 6.71 9.31 13.84
N TRP A 74 5.84 9.28 12.83
CA TRP A 74 4.46 8.85 13.00
C TRP A 74 4.36 7.34 13.26
N GLY A 75 3.54 6.97 14.24
CA GLY A 75 3.04 5.62 14.43
C GLY A 75 1.67 5.42 13.77
N LEU A 76 1.08 4.25 14.02
CA LEU A 76 -0.23 3.90 13.46
C LEU A 76 -1.34 4.82 13.99
N SER A 77 -1.28 5.19 15.27
CA SER A 77 -2.25 6.08 15.91
C SER A 77 -2.23 7.50 15.32
N ASP A 78 -1.05 8.02 14.96
CA ASP A 78 -0.92 9.32 14.31
C ASP A 78 -1.54 9.28 12.91
N TYR A 79 -1.24 8.23 12.14
CA TYR A 79 -1.83 8.04 10.82
C TYR A 79 -3.36 7.99 10.90
N LEU A 80 -3.92 7.20 11.82
CA LEU A 80 -5.37 7.09 12.00
C LEU A 80 -6.02 8.43 12.38
N ARG A 81 -5.39 9.20 13.25
CA ARG A 81 -5.87 10.52 13.66
C ARG A 81 -5.97 11.49 12.48
N HIS A 82 -5.03 11.43 11.54
CA HIS A 82 -4.95 12.38 10.44
C HIS A 82 -5.63 11.89 9.15
N TYR A 83 -5.63 10.59 8.89
CA TYR A 83 -6.02 10.00 7.61
C TYR A 83 -6.94 8.77 7.74
N GLY A 84 -7.40 8.42 8.94
CA GLY A 84 -8.29 7.26 9.15
C GLY A 84 -9.57 7.32 8.32
N GLU A 85 -10.30 8.43 8.38
CA GLU A 85 -11.53 8.62 7.58
C GLU A 85 -11.25 8.56 6.07
N LYS A 86 -10.20 9.25 5.61
CA LYS A 86 -9.80 9.21 4.20
C LYS A 86 -9.40 7.81 3.74
N ALA A 87 -8.70 7.05 4.59
CA ALA A 87 -8.33 5.66 4.31
C ALA A 87 -9.58 4.76 4.20
N ARG A 88 -10.57 4.98 5.07
CA ARG A 88 -11.87 4.30 5.02
C ARG A 88 -12.64 4.64 3.75
N GLU A 89 -12.64 5.91 3.33
CA GLU A 89 -13.26 6.34 2.06
C GLU A 89 -12.59 5.71 0.83
N LEU A 90 -11.30 5.35 0.90
CA LEU A 90 -10.59 4.74 -0.21
C LEU A 90 -10.75 3.22 -0.31
N ALA A 91 -10.84 2.52 0.82
CA ALA A 91 -10.81 1.06 0.86
C ALA A 91 -12.00 0.41 1.58
N GLY A 92 -12.90 1.19 2.18
CA GLY A 92 -14.06 0.70 2.93
C GLY A 92 -13.75 0.07 4.28
N LEU A 93 -12.46 -0.06 4.65
CA LEU A 93 -12.00 -0.71 5.88
C LEU A 93 -11.77 0.28 7.02
N SER A 94 -12.13 -0.15 8.22
CA SER A 94 -11.79 0.51 9.48
C SER A 94 -11.53 -0.55 10.56
N GLY A 95 -10.66 -0.25 11.52
CA GLY A 95 -10.33 -1.14 12.64
C GLY A 95 -8.87 -1.55 12.67
N ASP A 96 -8.55 -2.52 13.54
CA ASP A 96 -7.18 -2.91 13.88
C ASP A 96 -6.73 -4.27 13.29
N GLY A 97 -7.59 -4.89 12.48
CA GLY A 97 -7.37 -6.19 11.84
C GLY A 97 -6.28 -6.19 10.74
N VAL A 98 -6.65 -6.56 9.52
CA VAL A 98 -5.65 -6.68 8.43
C VAL A 98 -5.09 -5.32 8.04
N ILE A 99 -3.79 -5.25 7.76
CA ILE A 99 -3.14 -4.05 7.24
C ILE A 99 -3.01 -4.17 5.72
N LEU A 100 -3.70 -3.30 4.99
CA LEU A 100 -3.56 -3.14 3.54
C LEU A 100 -2.57 -2.01 3.25
N LEU A 101 -1.36 -2.36 2.82
CA LEU A 101 -0.23 -1.44 2.73
C LEU A 101 0.11 -1.09 1.27
N ASP A 102 -0.04 0.17 0.88
CA ASP A 102 0.39 0.64 -0.43
C ASP A 102 1.84 1.17 -0.40
N ASP A 103 2.57 0.95 -1.50
CA ASP A 103 3.99 1.29 -1.69
C ASP A 103 4.92 0.72 -0.59
N GLY A 104 4.75 -0.56 -0.23
CA GLY A 104 5.41 -1.21 0.91
C GLY A 104 6.94 -1.15 0.90
N GLU A 105 7.59 -1.01 -0.27
CA GLU A 105 9.04 -0.88 -0.36
C GLU A 105 9.60 0.35 0.36
N MET A 106 8.75 1.35 0.62
CA MET A 106 9.13 2.56 1.34
C MET A 106 9.55 2.24 2.79
N LEU A 107 9.04 1.16 3.39
CA LEU A 107 9.36 0.79 4.77
C LEU A 107 10.83 0.40 4.95
N TRP A 108 11.48 -0.19 3.96
CA TRP A 108 12.93 -0.48 4.03
C TRP A 108 13.78 0.61 3.38
N LYS A 109 13.31 1.26 2.30
CA LYS A 109 14.04 2.39 1.69
C LYS A 109 14.20 3.57 2.63
N TYR A 110 13.24 3.78 3.53
CA TYR A 110 13.21 4.88 4.48
C TYR A 110 12.95 4.39 5.92
N GLY A 111 13.61 3.31 6.34
CA GLY A 111 13.34 2.66 7.63
C GLY A 111 13.40 3.58 8.85
N ALA A 112 14.21 4.65 8.82
CA ALA A 112 14.23 5.65 9.89
C ALA A 112 12.91 6.44 10.03
N VAL A 113 12.27 6.77 8.91
CA VAL A 113 11.01 7.53 8.86
C VAL A 113 9.85 6.69 9.39
N TYR A 114 9.84 5.41 9.00
CA TYR A 114 8.74 4.50 9.27
C TYR A 114 8.94 3.61 10.50
N ARG A 115 9.98 3.83 11.31
CA ARG A 115 10.34 2.95 12.43
C ARG A 115 9.16 2.69 13.39
N ASN A 116 8.43 3.74 13.77
CA ASN A 116 7.30 3.63 14.68
C ASN A 116 6.15 2.85 14.02
N LEU A 117 5.85 3.14 12.76
CA LEU A 117 4.85 2.40 11.99
C LEU A 117 5.20 0.92 11.86
N VAL A 118 6.45 0.59 11.51
CA VAL A 118 6.94 -0.80 11.40
C VAL A 118 6.76 -1.54 12.72
N ARG A 119 7.09 -0.90 13.85
CA ARG A 119 6.87 -1.47 15.18
C ARG A 119 5.39 -1.76 15.44
N ASP A 120 4.49 -0.86 15.04
CA ASP A 120 3.06 -0.96 15.34
C ASP A 120 2.32 -1.98 14.44
N ILE A 121 2.83 -2.24 13.23
CA ILE A 121 2.28 -3.25 12.28
C ILE A 121 2.88 -4.64 12.47
N LYS A 122 4.01 -4.76 13.18
CA LYS A 122 4.70 -6.04 13.37
C LYS A 122 3.77 -7.07 14.03
N GLY A 123 3.71 -8.27 13.46
CA GLY A 123 2.89 -9.37 13.96
C GLY A 123 1.40 -9.29 13.58
N ARG A 124 0.99 -8.26 12.84
CA ARG A 124 -0.34 -8.21 12.22
C ARG A 124 -0.31 -8.90 10.87
N GLN A 125 -1.47 -9.34 10.40
CA GLN A 125 -1.62 -9.78 9.01
C GLN A 125 -1.45 -8.59 8.08
N VAL A 126 -0.55 -8.71 7.10
CA VAL A 126 -0.24 -7.66 6.12
C VAL A 126 -0.52 -8.14 4.71
N VAL A 127 -1.21 -7.30 3.94
CA VAL A 127 -1.31 -7.41 2.49
C VAL A 127 -0.68 -6.16 1.90
N ALA A 128 0.46 -6.31 1.24
CA ALA A 128 1.28 -5.17 0.81
C ALA A 128 1.50 -5.16 -0.70
N ALA A 129 1.41 -3.97 -1.30
CA ALA A 129 1.75 -3.73 -2.69
C ALA A 129 3.17 -3.21 -2.83
N PHE A 130 3.92 -3.74 -3.80
CA PHE A 130 5.32 -3.41 -4.03
C PHE A 130 5.59 -3.09 -5.50
N ARG A 131 6.40 -2.06 -5.74
CA ARG A 131 7.01 -1.79 -7.07
C ARG A 131 8.33 -2.53 -7.24
N GLU A 132 9.15 -2.47 -6.20
CA GLU A 132 10.40 -3.20 -6.06
C GLU A 132 10.23 -4.15 -4.88
N PHE A 133 10.63 -5.41 -5.05
CA PHE A 133 10.37 -6.43 -4.05
C PHE A 133 11.63 -7.23 -3.75
N ASP A 134 11.96 -7.29 -2.47
CA ASP A 134 12.99 -8.13 -1.90
C ASP A 134 12.32 -9.05 -0.89
N ILE A 135 12.32 -10.36 -1.19
CA ILE A 135 11.55 -11.33 -0.41
C ILE A 135 12.10 -11.48 1.01
N ASP A 136 13.42 -11.46 1.18
CA ASP A 136 14.06 -11.61 2.48
C ASP A 136 13.72 -10.43 3.39
N THR A 137 13.78 -9.22 2.82
CA THR A 137 13.40 -7.98 3.52
C THR A 137 11.91 -7.97 3.88
N ALA A 138 11.03 -8.40 2.97
CA ALA A 138 9.61 -8.50 3.25
C ALA A 138 9.32 -9.53 4.36
N THR A 139 9.99 -10.68 4.33
CA THR A 139 9.88 -11.72 5.37
C THR A 139 10.38 -11.22 6.72
N ILE A 140 11.49 -10.48 6.76
CA ILE A 140 12.00 -9.87 8.00
C ILE A 140 11.01 -8.86 8.59
N LEU A 141 10.36 -8.07 7.74
CA LEU A 141 9.44 -7.01 8.18
C LEU A 141 8.06 -7.52 8.58
N PHE A 142 7.49 -8.44 7.81
CA PHE A 142 6.08 -8.83 7.92
C PHE A 142 5.86 -10.32 8.20
N GLY A 143 6.91 -11.16 8.07
CA GLY A 143 6.83 -12.61 8.19
C GLY A 143 6.64 -13.33 6.86
N ASP A 144 6.47 -14.65 6.89
CA ASP A 144 6.23 -15.42 5.68
C ASP A 144 4.91 -15.00 5.00
N GLY A 145 4.87 -15.05 3.67
CA GLY A 145 3.71 -14.60 2.90
C GLY A 145 3.65 -15.17 1.50
N PHE A 146 2.46 -15.09 0.90
CA PHE A 146 2.22 -15.50 -0.47
C PHE A 146 2.51 -14.34 -1.43
N THR A 147 3.48 -14.51 -2.33
CA THR A 147 3.85 -13.48 -3.31
C THR A 147 3.13 -13.70 -4.64
N ILE A 148 2.49 -12.67 -5.17
CA ILE A 148 1.87 -12.65 -6.49
C ILE A 148 2.46 -11.54 -7.35
N TYR A 149 2.79 -11.86 -8.61
CA TYR A 149 3.36 -10.91 -9.56
C TYR A 149 2.31 -10.50 -10.60
N LEU A 150 1.91 -9.23 -10.58
CA LEU A 150 1.03 -8.65 -11.58
C LEU A 150 1.85 -8.18 -12.78
N GLN A 151 1.68 -8.85 -13.92
CA GLN A 151 2.24 -8.42 -15.20
C GLN A 151 1.16 -7.71 -16.02
N ARG A 152 1.49 -6.55 -16.60
CA ARG A 152 0.74 -6.00 -17.74
C ARG A 152 1.69 -5.82 -18.92
N GLN A 153 1.22 -6.17 -20.12
CA GLN A 153 1.89 -5.84 -21.38
C GLN A 153 2.18 -4.34 -21.43
N GLN A 154 3.48 -4.01 -21.47
CA GLN A 154 4.10 -2.70 -21.71
C GLN A 154 3.51 -1.47 -20.99
N ALA A 155 4.25 -0.93 -20.01
CA ALA A 155 4.27 0.53 -19.80
C ALA A 155 5.50 1.04 -19.02
N ALA A 156 6.10 2.07 -19.63
CA ALA A 156 6.88 3.22 -19.15
C ALA A 156 7.70 3.17 -17.85
N ALA A 157 8.89 3.78 -17.93
CA ALA A 157 9.88 3.93 -16.87
C ALA A 157 9.29 4.47 -15.55
N PRO A 158 9.81 3.99 -14.39
CA PRO A 158 9.24 4.27 -13.08
C PRO A 158 9.39 5.74 -12.66
N VAL A 159 8.31 6.34 -12.18
CA VAL A 159 8.35 7.59 -11.39
C VAL A 159 8.59 7.20 -9.92
N ALA A 160 9.75 7.58 -9.38
CA ALA A 160 10.08 7.37 -7.98
C ALA A 160 9.10 8.18 -7.10
N LYS A 161 8.46 7.52 -6.13
CA LYS A 161 7.64 8.20 -5.11
C LYS A 161 8.46 8.34 -3.84
N ALA A 162 8.44 9.52 -3.24
CA ALA A 162 9.10 9.82 -1.96
C ALA A 162 8.06 10.18 -0.90
N PRO A 163 8.31 9.88 0.40
CA PRO A 163 7.44 10.32 1.49
C PRO A 163 7.28 11.85 1.52
N LEU A 164 6.10 12.32 1.95
CA LEU A 164 5.88 13.75 2.19
C LEU A 164 6.87 14.27 3.25
N GLY A 165 7.69 15.26 2.88
CA GLY A 165 8.77 15.83 3.71
C GLY A 165 10.18 15.33 3.38
N LEU A 166 10.31 14.27 2.57
CA LEU A 166 11.61 13.80 2.04
C LEU A 166 11.86 14.22 0.59
N GLY A 167 10.83 14.69 -0.13
CA GLY A 167 10.95 15.15 -1.52
C GLY A 167 11.86 16.37 -1.75
N LEU A 168 12.32 17.01 -0.66
CA LEU A 168 13.22 18.17 -0.66
C LEU A 168 14.64 17.85 -0.13
N LEU A 169 14.86 16.67 0.44
CA LEU A 169 16.18 16.26 0.91
C LEU A 169 16.98 15.71 -0.27
N GLY A 170 17.93 16.52 -0.77
CA GLY A 170 18.87 16.13 -1.83
C GLY A 170 18.57 16.68 -3.23
N LYS A 171 17.66 17.64 -3.39
CA LYS A 171 17.51 18.38 -4.66
C LYS A 171 18.26 19.71 -4.58
N THR A 172 19.35 19.82 -5.32
CA THR A 172 19.97 21.11 -5.65
C THR A 172 19.01 21.88 -6.55
N SER A 173 18.44 22.97 -6.05
CA SER A 173 17.69 23.92 -6.88
C SER A 173 18.68 24.88 -7.51
N GLU A 174 18.93 24.76 -8.81
CA GLU A 174 19.54 25.85 -9.57
C GLU A 174 18.50 26.95 -9.75
N ILE A 175 18.75 28.10 -9.10
CA ILE A 175 17.99 29.33 -9.33
C ILE A 175 18.73 30.08 -10.45
N ILE A 176 18.17 30.08 -11.65
CA ILE A 176 18.58 31.03 -12.70
C ILE A 176 17.82 32.33 -12.43
N VAL A 177 18.56 33.37 -12.05
CA VAL A 177 18.04 34.74 -11.97
C VAL A 177 18.08 35.31 -13.39
N LEU A 178 16.91 35.70 -13.92
CA LEU A 178 16.80 36.56 -15.08
C LEU A 178 16.86 38.03 -14.64
#